data_AF-A0AAJ3JQT9-F1
#
_entry.id   AF-A0AAJ3JQT9-F1
#
_cell.length_a   1.000
_cell.length_b   1.000
_cell.length_c   1.000
_cell.angle_alpha   90.00
_cell.angle_beta   90.00
_cell.angle_gamma   90.00
#
_symmetry.space_group_name_H-M   'P 1'
#
loop_
_entity.id
_entity.type
_entity.pdbx_description
1 polymer ?
#
loop_
_entity_poly.entity_id
_entity_poly.type
_entity_poly.pdbx_seq_one_letter_code
_entity_poly.pdbx_strand_id
1 'polypeptide(L)'
;MNAALKICQERYDAQLPPEVSESDEVTDWLEHSAERLVCGVDIKWKRRYGQPQVVTFDRFCTVLQGHLNQRQIDGLDQRDSFARLLLSAMLGSQSDARAHAADLLGQQRPIEAVEKIAVALLRPYAEDAVAAEREEAEDDVDAGL
;
A
#
# COMPACT_ATOMS: atom_id res chain seq x y z
N MET A 1 33.48 -23.50 30.08
CA MET A 1 33.36 -22.55 28.95
C MET A 1 34.41 -21.46 29.14
N ASN A 2 35.34 -21.28 28.19
CA ASN A 2 36.50 -20.38 28.38
C ASN A 2 36.11 -18.91 28.23
N ALA A 3 36.63 -18.04 29.11
CA ALA A 3 36.37 -16.59 29.06
C ALA A 3 36.73 -15.96 27.71
N ALA A 4 37.77 -16.49 27.05
CA ALA A 4 38.16 -16.07 25.70
C ALA A 4 37.07 -16.35 24.64
N LEU A 5 36.38 -17.49 24.73
CA LEU A 5 35.28 -17.81 23.80
C LEU A 5 34.08 -16.87 24.01
N LYS A 6 33.79 -16.52 25.27
CA LYS A 6 32.69 -15.60 25.59
C LYS A 6 32.95 -14.20 25.05
N ILE A 7 34.18 -13.69 25.20
CA ILE A 7 34.60 -12.39 24.66
C ILE A 7 34.57 -12.37 23.13
N CYS A 8 34.99 -13.46 22.47
CA CYS A 8 34.92 -13.56 21.02
C CYS A 8 33.47 -13.58 20.52
N GLN A 9 32.56 -14.27 21.22
CA GLN A 9 31.14 -14.33 20.88
C GLN A 9 30.49 -12.94 21.03
N GLU A 10 30.67 -12.28 22.16
CA GLU A 10 30.10 -10.95 22.42
C GLU A 10 30.56 -9.91 21.39
N ARG A 11 31.82 -9.98 20.94
CA ARG A 11 32.36 -9.11 19.88
C ARG A 11 31.80 -9.41 18.50
N TYR A 12 31.47 -10.66 18.23
CA TYR A 12 30.86 -11.08 16.97
C TYR A 12 29.40 -10.65 16.93
N ASP A 13 28.64 -10.92 18.00
CA ASP A 13 27.24 -10.53 18.13
C ASP A 13 27.07 -9.00 18.07
N ALA A 14 28.00 -8.22 18.64
CA ALA A 14 27.99 -6.76 18.54
C ALA A 14 28.34 -6.20 17.14
N GLN A 15 28.88 -7.04 16.25
CA GLN A 15 29.17 -6.69 14.84
C GLN A 15 28.07 -7.14 13.89
N LEU A 16 27.11 -7.96 14.34
CA LEU A 16 25.95 -8.26 13.52
C LEU A 16 25.14 -6.96 13.34
N PRO A 17 24.66 -6.69 12.11
CA PRO A 17 23.62 -5.70 11.91
C PRO A 17 22.45 -5.99 12.87
N PRO A 18 21.75 -4.96 13.37
CA PRO A 18 20.52 -5.19 14.12
C PRO A 18 19.63 -6.13 13.31
N GLU A 19 18.99 -7.09 13.98
CA GLU A 19 17.99 -7.95 13.34
C GLU A 19 17.04 -7.04 12.56
N VAL A 20 16.98 -7.23 11.25
CA VAL A 20 15.98 -6.58 10.42
C VAL A 20 14.67 -7.08 10.99
N SER A 21 13.88 -6.17 11.57
CA SER A 21 12.53 -6.51 12.02
C SER A 21 11.84 -7.20 10.84
N GLU A 22 11.58 -8.49 10.96
CA GLU A 22 10.71 -9.19 10.02
C GLU A 22 9.41 -8.38 10.01
N SER A 23 9.07 -7.86 8.84
CA SER A 23 7.80 -7.17 8.65
C SER A 23 6.69 -8.18 8.98
N ASP A 24 5.69 -7.76 9.75
CA ASP A 24 4.52 -8.60 9.99
C ASP A 24 3.81 -8.84 8.66
N GLU A 25 3.37 -10.06 8.39
CA GLU A 25 2.71 -10.47 7.14
C GLU A 25 1.54 -9.55 6.76
N VAL A 26 0.86 -8.97 7.75
CA VAL A 26 -0.20 -7.97 7.57
C VAL A 26 0.31 -6.67 6.94
N THR A 27 1.50 -6.23 7.33
CA THR A 27 2.13 -5.02 6.78
C THR A 27 2.57 -5.27 5.34
N ASP A 28 3.23 -6.39 5.08
CA ASP A 28 3.66 -6.78 3.73
C ASP A 28 2.47 -6.92 2.79
N TRP A 29 1.40 -7.57 3.25
CA TRP A 29 0.17 -7.70 2.49
C TRP A 29 -0.46 -6.34 2.15
N LEU A 30 -0.48 -5.42 3.11
CA LEU A 30 -1.03 -4.08 2.91
C LEU A 30 -0.22 -3.26 1.90
N GLU A 31 1.10 -3.27 2.02
CA GLU A 31 1.98 -2.54 1.10
C GLU A 31 1.83 -3.08 -0.32
N HIS A 32 1.95 -4.40 -0.50
CA HIS A 32 1.83 -5.04 -1.80
C HIS A 32 0.45 -4.84 -2.43
N SER A 33 -0.62 -5.03 -1.64
CA SER A 33 -1.99 -4.87 -2.12
C SER A 33 -2.33 -3.41 -2.45
N ALA A 34 -1.80 -2.45 -1.68
CA ALA A 34 -1.99 -1.04 -1.96
C ALA A 34 -1.34 -0.64 -3.30
N GLU A 35 -0.09 -1.03 -3.54
CA GLU A 35 0.60 -0.77 -4.82
C GLU A 35 -0.19 -1.33 -6.00
N ARG A 36 -0.66 -2.58 -5.89
CA ARG A 36 -1.48 -3.22 -6.93
C ARG A 36 -2.80 -2.48 -7.16
N LEU A 37 -3.46 -2.06 -6.09
CA LEU A 37 -4.71 -1.29 -6.18
C LEU A 37 -4.49 0.06 -6.87
N VAL A 38 -3.40 0.77 -6.54
CA VAL A 38 -3.00 2.01 -7.21
C VAL A 38 -2.70 1.79 -8.71
N CYS A 39 -2.18 0.62 -9.06
CA CYS A 39 -1.95 0.21 -10.46
C CYS A 39 -3.22 -0.21 -11.21
N GLY A 40 -4.41 -0.11 -10.61
CA GLY A 40 -5.67 -0.44 -11.27
C GLY A 40 -6.13 -1.89 -11.10
N VAL A 41 -5.52 -2.65 -10.18
CA VAL A 41 -5.83 -4.07 -9.98
C VAL A 41 -6.77 -4.26 -8.79
N ASP A 42 -7.87 -4.97 -9.00
CA ASP A 42 -8.77 -5.39 -7.92
C ASP A 42 -8.05 -6.35 -6.96
N ILE A 43 -8.21 -6.12 -5.66
CA ILE A 43 -7.65 -6.98 -4.61
C ILE A 43 -8.72 -7.97 -4.18
N LYS A 44 -8.43 -9.26 -4.31
CA LYS A 44 -9.38 -10.37 -4.10
C LYS A 44 -8.76 -11.40 -3.18
N TRP A 45 -9.56 -11.96 -2.29
CA TRP A 45 -9.16 -13.05 -1.41
C TRP A 45 -10.38 -13.90 -1.05
N LYS A 46 -10.15 -15.12 -0.59
CA LYS A 46 -11.24 -16.04 -0.21
C LYS A 46 -10.77 -17.02 0.87
N ARG A 47 -11.42 -16.98 2.03
CA ARG A 47 -11.29 -18.00 3.08
C ARG A 47 -11.84 -19.35 2.61
N ARG A 48 -11.31 -20.47 3.10
CA ARG A 48 -11.67 -21.86 2.69
C ARG A 48 -13.19 -22.11 2.67
N TYR A 49 -13.89 -21.65 3.71
CA TYR A 49 -15.36 -21.77 3.85
C TYR A 49 -16.11 -20.44 3.71
N GLY A 50 -15.41 -19.38 3.27
CA GLY A 50 -15.95 -18.05 3.11
C GLY A 50 -16.46 -17.74 1.70
N GLN A 51 -17.16 -16.62 1.58
CA GLN A 51 -17.48 -16.03 0.28
C GLN A 51 -16.28 -15.22 -0.24
N PRO A 52 -16.01 -15.23 -1.56
CA PRO A 52 -14.98 -14.38 -2.14
C PRO A 52 -15.20 -12.92 -1.76
N GLN A 53 -14.13 -12.27 -1.30
CA GLN A 53 -14.12 -10.85 -0.99
C GLN A 53 -13.34 -10.09 -2.05
N VAL A 54 -13.69 -8.81 -2.24
CA VAL A 54 -13.01 -7.94 -3.20
C VAL A 54 -13.04 -6.49 -2.76
N VAL A 55 -11.91 -5.82 -2.91
CA VAL A 55 -11.82 -4.35 -2.99
C VAL A 55 -11.48 -3.99 -4.43
N THR A 56 -12.42 -3.32 -5.10
CA THR A 56 -12.26 -2.96 -6.50
C THR A 56 -11.51 -1.64 -6.68
N PHE A 57 -10.86 -1.50 -7.83
CA PHE A 57 -10.25 -0.24 -8.23
C PHE A 57 -11.28 0.90 -8.32
N ASP A 58 -12.50 0.62 -8.77
CA ASP A 58 -13.58 1.63 -8.82
C ASP A 58 -13.96 2.16 -7.44
N ARG A 59 -13.99 1.27 -6.43
CA ARG A 59 -14.23 1.67 -5.04
C ARG A 59 -13.09 2.55 -4.53
N PHE A 60 -11.86 2.20 -4.87
CA PHE A 60 -10.70 3.03 -4.57
C PHE A 60 -10.77 4.41 -5.22
N CYS A 61 -11.11 4.48 -6.51
CA CYS A 61 -11.31 5.75 -7.22
C CYS A 61 -12.39 6.62 -6.57
N THR A 62 -13.48 6.02 -6.09
CA THR A 62 -14.53 6.74 -5.36
C THR A 62 -13.99 7.37 -4.08
N VAL A 63 -13.19 6.63 -3.31
CA VAL A 63 -12.56 7.13 -2.08
C VAL A 63 -11.56 8.24 -2.38
N LEU A 64 -10.70 8.03 -3.39
CA LEU A 64 -9.72 9.01 -3.82
C LEU A 64 -10.40 10.30 -4.30
N GLN A 65 -11.45 10.20 -5.12
CA GLN A 65 -12.24 11.34 -5.56
C GLN A 65 -12.84 12.09 -4.37
N GLY A 66 -13.40 11.38 -3.39
CA GLY A 66 -13.91 11.99 -2.15
C GLY A 66 -12.83 12.77 -1.40
N HIS A 67 -11.62 12.22 -1.29
CA HIS A 67 -10.49 12.89 -0.66
C HIS A 67 -10.09 14.18 -1.40
N LEU A 68 -9.99 14.14 -2.72
CA LEU A 68 -9.66 15.31 -3.55
C LEU A 68 -10.74 16.39 -3.45
N ASN A 69 -12.01 15.99 -3.53
CA ASN A 69 -13.14 16.92 -3.41
C ASN A 69 -13.16 17.59 -2.04
N GLN A 70 -12.91 16.85 -0.95
CA GLN A 70 -12.89 17.43 0.39
C GLN A 70 -11.79 18.50 0.51
N ARG A 71 -10.61 18.27 -0.06
CA ARG A 71 -9.55 19.28 -0.10
C ARG A 71 -9.97 20.55 -0.85
N GLN A 72 -10.75 20.43 -1.91
CA GLN A 72 -11.30 21.59 -2.61
C GLN A 72 -12.33 22.34 -1.77
N ILE A 73 -13.24 21.61 -1.11
CA ILE A 73 -14.24 22.18 -0.18
C ILE A 73 -13.54 22.94 0.95
N ASP A 74 -12.44 22.39 1.46
CA ASP A 74 -11.64 22.99 2.53
C ASP A 74 -10.75 24.16 2.05
N GLY A 75 -10.77 24.50 0.74
CA GLY A 75 -9.97 25.58 0.16
C GLY A 75 -8.47 25.28 0.09
N LEU A 76 -8.07 24.00 0.12
CA LEU A 76 -6.68 23.56 0.10
C LEU A 76 -6.12 23.41 -1.34
N ASP A 77 -6.98 23.45 -2.36
CA ASP A 77 -6.57 23.60 -3.77
C ASP A 77 -6.50 25.09 -4.14
N GLN A 78 -5.34 25.71 -3.94
CA GLN A 78 -5.16 27.16 -4.15
C GLN A 78 -4.88 27.55 -5.61
N ARG A 79 -4.75 26.57 -6.52
CA ARG A 79 -4.28 26.81 -7.89
C ARG A 79 -5.30 26.37 -8.95
N ASP A 80 -6.52 26.01 -8.56
CA ASP A 80 -7.50 25.37 -9.44
C ASP A 80 -6.91 24.13 -10.13
N SER A 81 -6.15 23.34 -9.36
CA SER A 81 -5.30 22.27 -9.86
C SER A 81 -6.12 21.19 -10.56
N PHE A 82 -7.39 21.03 -10.21
CA PHE A 82 -8.32 20.12 -10.90
C PHE A 82 -8.57 20.53 -12.36
N ALA A 83 -8.89 21.81 -12.59
CA ALA A 83 -9.11 22.35 -13.93
C ALA A 83 -7.82 22.31 -14.75
N ARG A 84 -6.67 22.64 -14.12
CA ARG A 84 -5.37 22.61 -14.79
C ARG A 84 -4.92 21.20 -15.12
N LEU A 85 -5.16 20.22 -14.25
CA LEU A 85 -4.88 18.81 -14.51
C LEU A 85 -5.64 18.33 -15.76
N LEU A 86 -6.93 18.66 -15.86
CA LEU A 86 -7.75 18.35 -17.04
C LEU A 86 -7.16 18.95 -18.32
N LEU A 87 -6.81 20.24 -18.31
CA LEU A 87 -6.21 20.90 -19.47
C LEU A 87 -4.86 20.29 -19.84
N SER A 88 -3.99 20.01 -18.86
CA SER A 88 -2.69 19.39 -19.09
C SER A 88 -2.82 17.99 -19.69
N ALA A 89 -3.80 17.19 -19.25
CA ALA A 89 -4.09 15.89 -19.83
C ALA A 89 -4.59 16.01 -21.28
N MET A 90 -5.51 16.94 -21.56
CA MET A 90 -6.05 17.18 -22.90
C MET A 90 -4.99 17.66 -23.89
N LEU A 91 -4.05 18.49 -23.44
CA LEU A 91 -2.99 19.07 -24.26
C LEU A 91 -1.72 18.21 -24.32
N GLY A 92 -1.66 17.12 -23.56
CA GLY A 92 -0.52 16.19 -23.54
C GLY A 92 0.68 16.67 -22.71
N SER A 93 0.52 17.66 -21.83
CA SER A 93 1.60 18.15 -20.96
C SER A 93 1.72 17.26 -19.70
N GLN A 94 2.49 16.18 -19.82
CA GLN A 94 2.65 15.20 -18.73
C GLN A 94 3.33 15.78 -17.49
N SER A 95 4.31 16.69 -17.65
CA SER A 95 4.99 17.34 -16.52
C SER A 95 4.03 18.20 -15.71
N ASP A 96 3.19 18.98 -16.38
CA ASP A 96 2.23 19.86 -15.73
C ASP A 96 1.10 19.05 -15.09
N ALA A 97 0.65 17.98 -15.75
CA ALA A 97 -0.32 17.06 -15.17
C ALA A 97 0.19 16.46 -13.85
N ARG A 98 1.44 15.98 -13.80
CA ARG A 98 2.04 15.46 -12.56
C ARG A 98 2.14 16.53 -11.47
N ALA A 99 2.55 17.75 -11.81
CA ALA A 99 2.64 18.84 -10.86
C ALA A 99 1.27 19.19 -10.26
N HIS A 100 0.22 19.28 -11.09
CA HIS A 100 -1.13 19.56 -10.61
C HIS A 100 -1.75 18.40 -9.83
N ALA A 101 -1.41 17.15 -10.13
CA ALA A 101 -1.80 16.01 -9.30
C ALA A 101 -1.17 16.08 -7.89
N ALA A 102 0.10 16.49 -7.79
CA ALA A 102 0.78 16.70 -6.50
C ALA A 102 0.15 17.84 -5.69
N ASP A 103 -0.18 18.96 -6.35
CA ASP A 103 -0.86 20.11 -5.73
C ASP A 103 -2.26 19.72 -5.22
N LEU A 104 -3.04 18.97 -6.02
CA LEU A 104 -4.36 18.46 -5.62
C LEU A 104 -4.30 17.59 -4.36
N LEU A 105 -3.30 16.71 -4.26
CA LEU A 105 -3.08 15.87 -3.10
C LEU A 105 -2.46 16.63 -1.92
N GLY A 106 -1.88 17.81 -2.17
CA GLY A 106 -1.15 18.59 -1.17
C GLY A 106 0.13 17.91 -0.69
N GLN A 107 0.72 17.03 -1.51
CA GLN A 107 1.85 16.19 -1.15
C GLN A 107 2.92 16.24 -2.23
N GLN A 108 4.17 16.41 -1.82
CA GLN A 108 5.32 16.44 -2.75
C GLN A 108 5.55 15.09 -3.44
N ARG A 109 5.15 14.00 -2.78
CA ARG A 109 5.21 12.63 -3.30
C ARG A 109 3.79 12.11 -3.51
N PRO A 110 3.16 12.41 -4.66
CA PRO A 110 1.75 12.10 -4.89
C PRO A 110 1.46 10.59 -4.86
N ILE A 111 2.38 9.75 -5.35
CA ILE A 111 2.20 8.30 -5.35
C ILE A 111 2.15 7.75 -3.93
N GLU A 112 3.12 8.08 -3.08
CA GLU A 112 3.11 7.67 -1.67
C GLU A 112 1.84 8.15 -0.93
N ALA A 113 1.30 9.32 -1.29
CA ALA A 113 0.06 9.82 -0.71
C ALA A 113 -1.16 8.98 -1.13
N VAL A 114 -1.22 8.61 -2.40
CA VAL A 114 -2.27 7.77 -2.98
C VAL A 114 -2.20 6.34 -2.41
N GLU A 115 -0.99 5.79 -2.25
CA GLU A 115 -0.75 4.50 -1.58
C GLU A 115 -1.22 4.51 -0.14
N LYS A 116 -0.95 5.58 0.62
CA LYS A 116 -1.47 5.71 2.00
C LYS A 116 -3.00 5.69 2.07
N ILE A 117 -3.68 6.28 1.09
CA ILE A 117 -5.15 6.21 0.98
C ILE A 117 -5.60 4.78 0.66
N ALA A 118 -4.90 4.08 -0.24
CA ALA A 118 -5.16 2.68 -0.56
C ALA A 118 -4.95 1.77 0.67
N VAL A 119 -3.85 1.94 1.41
CA VAL A 119 -3.58 1.24 2.68
C VAL A 119 -4.71 1.51 3.67
N ALA A 120 -5.16 2.75 3.83
CA ALA A 120 -6.26 3.08 4.74
C ALA A 120 -7.58 2.38 4.34
N LEU A 121 -7.86 2.27 3.04
CA LEU A 121 -9.03 1.56 2.51
C LEU A 121 -8.93 0.03 2.74
N LEU A 122 -7.74 -0.54 2.62
CA LEU A 122 -7.49 -1.99 2.73
C LEU A 122 -7.33 -2.47 4.16
N ARG A 123 -6.86 -1.62 5.07
CA ARG A 123 -6.57 -1.93 6.48
C ARG A 123 -7.64 -2.76 7.20
N PRO A 124 -8.95 -2.49 7.06
CA PRO A 124 -9.98 -3.28 7.74
C PRO A 124 -10.05 -4.75 7.30
N TYR A 125 -9.47 -5.10 6.15
CA TYR A 125 -9.53 -6.44 5.56
C TYR A 125 -8.23 -7.21 5.67
N ALA A 126 -7.14 -6.59 6.12
CA ALA A 126 -5.80 -7.14 5.99
C ALA A 126 -5.61 -8.45 6.77
N GLU A 127 -6.09 -8.51 8.01
CA GLU A 127 -6.00 -9.73 8.83
C GLU A 127 -6.75 -10.91 8.19
N ASP A 128 -7.95 -10.66 7.66
CA ASP A 128 -8.77 -11.70 6.99
C ASP A 128 -8.14 -12.17 5.68
N ALA A 129 -7.56 -11.25 4.91
CA ALA A 129 -6.90 -11.55 3.65
C ALA A 129 -5.58 -12.34 3.85
N VAL A 130 -4.73 -11.93 4.80
CA VAL A 130 -3.52 -12.69 5.17
C VAL A 130 -3.87 -14.09 5.64
N ALA A 131 -4.91 -14.22 6.46
CA ALA A 131 -5.35 -15.52 6.90
C ALA A 131 -5.81 -16.36 5.70
N ALA A 132 -6.50 -15.78 4.71
CA ALA A 132 -6.90 -16.49 3.48
C ALA A 132 -5.70 -16.98 2.66
N GLU A 133 -4.65 -16.17 2.52
CA GLU A 133 -3.41 -16.58 1.83
C GLU A 133 -2.70 -17.72 2.56
N ARG A 134 -2.73 -17.74 3.89
CA ARG A 134 -2.22 -18.88 4.68
C ARG A 134 -3.02 -20.16 4.42
N GLU A 135 -4.35 -20.09 4.42
CA GLU A 135 -5.21 -21.26 4.14
C GLU A 135 -4.98 -21.80 2.72
N GLU A 136 -4.80 -20.91 1.74
CA GLU A 136 -4.49 -21.26 0.35
C GLU A 136 -3.12 -21.93 0.24
N ALA A 137 -2.10 -21.39 0.92
CA ALA A 137 -0.76 -21.99 0.95
C ALA A 137 -0.74 -23.39 1.59
N GLU A 138 -1.54 -23.62 2.65
CA GLU A 138 -1.70 -24.94 3.26
C GLU A 138 -2.38 -25.94 2.32
N ASP A 139 -3.47 -25.53 1.65
CA ASP A 139 -4.22 -26.39 0.73
C ASP A 139 -3.39 -26.80 -0.51
N ASP A 140 -2.54 -25.89 -1.02
CA ASP A 140 -1.64 -26.16 -2.14
C ASP A 140 -0.56 -27.20 -1.79
N VAL A 141 -0.09 -27.21 -0.54
CA VAL A 141 0.89 -28.21 -0.06
C VAL A 141 0.25 -29.59 0.06
N ASP A 142 -0.98 -29.68 0.57
CA ASP A 142 -1.71 -30.94 0.74
C ASP A 142 -2.16 -31.56 -0.60
N ALA A 143 -2.37 -30.76 -1.64
CA ALA A 143 -2.71 -31.25 -2.98
C ALA A 143 -1.54 -31.93 -3.73
N GLY A 144 -0.31 -31.79 -3.23
CA GLY A 144 0.92 -32.34 -3.81
C GLY A 144 1.37 -33.71 -3.29
N LEU A 145 0.63 -34.33 -2.37
CA LEU A 145 0.90 -35.65 -1.78
C LEU A 145 -0.04 -36.75 -2.30
#